data_AF-A0A8H7AU29-F1
#
_entry.id   AF-A0A8H7AU29-F1
#
_cell.length_a   1.000
_cell.length_b   1.000
_cell.length_c   1.000
_cell.angle_alpha   90.00
_cell.angle_beta   90.00
_cell.angle_gamma   90.00
#
_symmetry.space_group_name_H-M   'P 1'
#
loop_
_entity.id
_entity.type
_entity.pdbx_description
1 polymer ?
#
loop_
_entity_poly.entity_id
_entity_poly.type
_entity_poly.pdbx_seq_one_letter_code
_entity_poly.pdbx_strand_id
1 'polypeptide(L)'
;MFTWFVGNHPVGHYIYNIRNPARMTQSDSSPTPANHQTPLAGDKTFFMKARIAKGQADPKSNEMRVEDFKWLSKEEIQREVSPRYWASVKNMLVEQ
;
A
#
# COMPACT_ATOMS: atom_id res chain seq x y z
N MET A 1 -5.30 17.68 2.46
CA MET A 1 -6.23 17.08 3.44
C MET A 1 -5.66 17.21 4.84
N PHE A 2 -6.45 17.62 5.84
CA PHE A 2 -6.03 17.64 7.25
C PHE A 2 -6.33 16.29 7.90
N THR A 3 -5.27 15.61 8.32
CA THR A 3 -5.34 14.28 8.93
C THR A 3 -4.53 14.25 10.22
N TRP A 4 -4.96 13.45 11.17
CA TRP A 4 -4.23 13.18 12.41
C TRP A 4 -3.99 11.68 12.60
N PHE A 5 -2.78 11.30 13.00
CA PHE A 5 -2.45 9.92 13.32
C PHE A 5 -2.97 9.58 14.72
N VAL A 6 -3.52 8.37 14.88
CA VAL A 6 -4.03 7.89 16.17
C VAL A 6 -2.87 7.56 17.14
N GLY A 7 -1.71 7.21 16.61
CA GLY A 7 -0.50 6.95 17.39
C GLY A 7 0.67 6.51 16.49
N ASN A 8 1.82 6.20 17.12
CA ASN A 8 3.07 5.88 16.44
C ASN A 8 3.31 4.37 16.21
N HIS A 9 2.33 3.52 16.54
CA HIS A 9 2.41 2.07 16.32
C HIS A 9 1.55 1.66 15.13
N PRO A 10 2.02 0.72 14.28
CA PRO A 10 1.22 0.21 13.18
C PRO A 10 0.03 -0.58 13.71
N VAL A 11 -1.11 -0.47 13.03
CA VAL A 11 -2.33 -1.24 13.37
C VAL A 11 -2.35 -2.63 12.74
N GLY A 12 -1.42 -2.90 11.83
CA GLY A 12 -1.20 -4.21 11.25
C GLY A 12 -0.25 -4.14 10.06
N HIS A 13 -0.12 -5.24 9.34
CA HIS A 13 0.87 -5.38 8.30
C HIS A 13 0.41 -6.33 7.19
N TYR A 14 1.05 -6.20 6.03
CA TYR A 14 0.91 -7.11 4.88
C TYR A 14 2.28 -7.53 4.40
N ILE A 15 2.46 -8.83 4.15
CA ILE A 15 3.70 -9.40 3.63
C ILE A 15 3.47 -9.95 2.23
N TYR A 16 4.13 -9.32 1.26
CA TYR A 16 4.19 -9.78 -0.12
C TYR A 16 5.49 -10.55 -0.34
N ASN A 17 5.39 -11.85 -0.62
CA ASN A 17 6.56 -12.67 -0.94
C ASN A 17 6.61 -12.90 -2.45
N ILE A 18 7.74 -12.58 -3.07
CA ILE A 18 8.01 -12.90 -4.47
C ILE A 18 8.23 -14.41 -4.57
N ARG A 19 7.34 -15.11 -5.27
CA ARG A 19 7.36 -16.58 -5.40
C ARG A 19 8.54 -17.10 -6.22
N ASN A 20 9.10 -16.27 -7.11
CA ASN A 20 10.23 -16.64 -7.95
C ASN A 20 11.14 -15.42 -8.21
N PRO A 21 12.11 -15.13 -7.32
CA PRO A 21 12.99 -13.97 -7.47
C PRO A 21 13.93 -14.06 -8.68
N ALA A 22 14.16 -15.27 -9.22
CA ALA A 22 15.02 -15.49 -10.38
C ALA A 22 14.39 -15.03 -11.71
N ARG A 23 13.07 -14.75 -11.75
CA ARG A 23 12.36 -14.28 -12.95
C ARG A 23 12.25 -12.75 -13.06
N MET A 24 12.66 -11.99 -12.04
CA MET A 24 12.55 -10.51 -12.01
C MET A 24 13.90 -9.80 -12.24
N THR A 25 14.94 -10.49 -12.71
CA THR A 25 16.25 -9.89 -12.98
C THR A 25 16.34 -9.11 -14.29
N GLN A 26 15.28 -9.10 -15.11
CA GLN A 26 15.27 -8.43 -16.41
C GLN A 26 13.88 -7.89 -16.75
N SER A 27 13.54 -6.70 -16.27
CA SER A 27 12.73 -5.75 -17.03
C SER A 27 12.54 -4.46 -16.23
N ASP A 28 13.03 -3.38 -16.82
CA ASP A 28 12.55 -2.01 -16.70
C ASP A 28 13.07 -1.11 -15.56
N SER A 29 14.20 -0.48 -15.89
CA SER A 29 14.38 0.99 -15.90
C SER A 29 14.24 1.76 -14.58
N SER A 30 15.14 1.50 -13.63
CA SER A 30 15.60 2.54 -12.69
C SER A 30 17.00 3.02 -13.08
N PRO A 31 17.24 4.33 -13.27
CA PRO A 31 18.56 4.85 -13.57
C PRO A 31 19.34 4.94 -12.27
N THR A 32 19.92 3.82 -11.83
CA THR A 32 20.88 3.82 -10.71
C THR A 32 22.11 3.07 -11.20
N PRO A 33 23.32 3.67 -11.07
CA PRO A 33 24.51 3.13 -11.69
C PRO A 33 24.81 1.72 -11.16
N ALA A 34 25.24 0.89 -12.10
CA ALA A 34 25.61 -0.50 -11.91
C ALA A 34 26.57 -0.70 -10.73
N ASN A 35 26.16 -1.50 -9.75
CA ASN A 35 26.97 -2.46 -8.96
C ASN A 35 26.26 -2.78 -7.64
N HIS A 36 25.16 -3.51 -7.69
CA HIS A 36 24.65 -4.41 -6.65
C HIS A 36 23.29 -4.92 -7.13
N GLN A 37 23.26 -6.04 -7.85
CA GLN A 37 22.01 -6.74 -8.18
C GLN A 37 21.50 -7.38 -6.88
N THR A 38 20.90 -6.59 -6.01
CA THR A 38 20.20 -7.11 -4.84
C THR A 38 19.02 -7.92 -5.36
N PRO A 39 18.88 -9.22 -5.02
CA PRO A 39 17.69 -9.97 -5.41
C PRO A 39 16.47 -9.20 -4.93
N LEU A 40 15.47 -9.00 -5.80
CA LEU A 40 14.22 -8.36 -5.39
C LEU A 40 13.64 -9.15 -4.22
N ALA A 41 13.79 -8.60 -3.01
CA ALA A 41 13.16 -9.10 -1.82
C ALA A 41 11.67 -8.75 -1.87
N GLY A 42 10.82 -9.59 -1.30
CA GLY A 42 9.42 -9.24 -1.10
C GLY A 42 9.26 -8.05 -0.14
N ASP A 43 8.07 -7.44 -0.13
CA ASP A 43 7.78 -6.25 0.65
C ASP A 43 7.03 -6.55 1.94
N LYS A 44 7.36 -5.79 2.99
CA LYS A 44 6.61 -5.75 4.25
C LYS A 44 6.02 -4.36 4.45
N THR A 45 4.71 -4.25 4.29
CA THR A 45 3.97 -3.00 4.46
C THR A 45 3.37 -2.94 5.86
N PHE A 46 3.58 -1.84 6.58
CA PHE A 46 2.96 -1.58 7.87
C PHE A 46 1.93 -0.45 7.73
N PHE A 47 0.73 -0.65 8.27
CA PHE A 47 -0.36 0.31 8.14
C PHE A 47 -0.48 1.17 9.39
N MET A 48 -0.55 2.48 9.19
CA MET A 48 -0.79 3.46 10.24
C MET A 48 -2.25 3.90 10.20
N LYS A 49 -2.87 4.10 11.37
CA LYS A 49 -4.26 4.57 11.46
C LYS A 49 -4.29 6.09 11.63
N ALA A 50 -5.03 6.75 10.76
CA ALA A 50 -5.28 8.18 10.82
C ALA A 50 -6.79 8.46 10.70
N ARG A 51 -7.23 9.66 11.11
CA ARG A 51 -8.57 10.18 10.78
C ARG A 51 -8.47 11.50 10.04
N ILE A 52 -9.47 11.78 9.22
CA ILE A 52 -9.58 13.00 8.43
C ILE A 52 -10.51 13.94 9.18
N ALA A 53 -10.07 15.16 9.49
CA ALA A 53 -10.95 16.16 10.10
C ALA A 53 -11.54 17.11 9.05
N LYS A 54 -10.77 17.44 8.00
CA LYS A 54 -11.21 18.34 6.93
C LYS A 54 -10.41 18.12 5.63
N GLY A 55 -11.05 18.39 4.50
CA GLY A 55 -10.43 18.42 3.18
C GLY A 55 -10.65 17.13 2.39
N GLN A 56 -10.08 17.09 1.19
CA GLN A 56 -10.24 16.00 0.22
C GLN A 56 -8.87 15.58 -0.35
N ALA A 57 -8.78 14.36 -0.87
CA ALA A 57 -7.62 13.91 -1.64
C ALA A 57 -7.62 14.52 -3.05
N ASP A 58 -6.44 14.85 -3.56
CA ASP A 58 -6.25 15.37 -4.92
C ASP A 58 -5.19 14.51 -5.64
N PRO A 59 -5.56 13.74 -6.67
CA PRO A 59 -4.63 12.87 -7.39
C PRO A 59 -3.78 13.63 -8.41
N LYS A 60 -4.06 14.90 -8.75
CA LYS A 60 -3.44 15.57 -9.91
C LYS A 60 -1.93 15.83 -9.80
N SER A 61 -1.40 15.97 -8.59
CA SER A 61 0.01 16.31 -8.35
C SER A 61 0.63 15.39 -7.31
N ASN A 62 0.78 14.10 -7.65
CA ASN A 62 1.38 13.12 -6.75
C ASN A 62 2.62 12.45 -7.37
N GLU A 63 3.66 12.24 -6.55
CA GLU A 63 4.93 11.66 -6.97
C GLU A 63 4.81 10.16 -7.32
N MET A 64 3.79 9.49 -6.79
CA MET A 64 3.55 8.05 -6.93
C MET A 64 2.72 7.69 -8.17
N ARG A 65 2.40 8.66 -9.04
CA ARG A 65 1.61 8.48 -10.27
C ARG A 65 0.26 7.76 -10.06
N VAL A 66 -0.41 8.03 -8.95
CA VAL A 66 -1.78 7.56 -8.69
C VAL A 66 -2.74 8.31 -9.61
N GLU A 67 -3.52 7.57 -10.41
CA GLU A 67 -4.48 8.13 -11.37
C GLU A 67 -5.79 8.52 -10.68
N ASP A 68 -6.38 7.57 -9.94
CA ASP A 68 -7.71 7.70 -9.35
C ASP A 68 -7.75 7.33 -7.87
N PHE A 69 -8.73 7.86 -7.15
CA PHE A 69 -9.03 7.47 -5.77
C PHE A 69 -10.55 7.43 -5.53
N LYS A 70 -10.97 6.60 -4.56
CA LYS A 70 -12.36 6.53 -4.11
C LYS A 70 -12.43 6.23 -2.61
N TRP A 71 -13.43 6.81 -1.94
CA TRP A 71 -13.80 6.47 -0.57
C TRP A 71 -14.76 5.30 -0.60
N LEU A 72 -14.46 4.24 0.15
CA LEU A 72 -15.21 2.98 0.11
C LEU A 72 -15.59 2.53 1.52
N SER A 73 -16.73 1.84 1.62
CA SER A 73 -17.09 1.08 2.82
C SER A 73 -16.23 -0.18 2.95
N LYS A 74 -16.31 -0.84 4.11
CA LYS A 74 -15.56 -2.09 4.37
C LYS A 74 -15.94 -3.19 3.37
N GLU A 75 -17.22 -3.29 3.02
CA GLU A 75 -17.78 -4.30 2.11
C GLU A 75 -17.36 -4.04 0.66
N GLU A 76 -17.25 -2.77 0.27
CA GLU A 76 -16.81 -2.38 -1.07
C GLU A 76 -15.31 -2.63 -1.25
N ILE A 77 -14.48 -2.33 -0.24
CA ILE A 77 -13.03 -2.61 -0.28
C ILE A 77 -12.78 -4.09 -0.55
N GLN A 78 -13.54 -5.00 0.07
CA GLN A 78 -13.39 -6.45 -0.13
C GLN A 78 -13.52 -6.86 -1.60
N ARG A 79 -14.34 -6.16 -2.39
CA ARG A 79 -14.58 -6.48 -3.81
C ARG A 79 -13.49 -5.95 -4.72
N GLU A 80 -12.85 -4.86 -4.32
CA GLU A 80 -11.86 -4.12 -5.11
C GLU A 80 -10.43 -4.63 -4.93
N VAL A 81 -10.10 -5.11 -3.72
CA VAL A 81 -8.74 -5.58 -3.41
C VAL A 81 -8.61 -7.09 -3.59
N SER A 82 -7.37 -7.56 -3.80
CA SER A 82 -7.12 -9.00 -3.89
C SER A 82 -7.53 -9.74 -2.61
N PRO A 83 -8.04 -10.99 -2.68
CA PRO A 83 -8.46 -11.74 -1.50
C PRO A 83 -7.34 -11.95 -0.47
N ARG A 84 -6.10 -12.12 -0.92
CA ARG A 84 -4.93 -12.24 -0.05
C ARG A 84 -4.67 -10.96 0.73
N TYR A 85 -4.75 -9.81 0.06
CA TYR A 85 -4.59 -8.52 0.71
C TYR A 85 -5.73 -8.25 1.70
N TRP A 86 -6.97 -8.52 1.28
CA TRP A 86 -8.16 -8.41 2.13
C TRP A 86 -8.03 -9.18 3.44
N ALA A 87 -7.57 -10.44 3.37
CA ALA A 87 -7.39 -11.28 4.53
C ALA A 87 -6.45 -10.68 5.59
N SER A 88 -5.44 -9.91 5.16
CA SER A 88 -4.52 -9.20 6.05
C SER A 88 -5.09 -7.88 6.59
N VAL A 89 -5.91 -7.16 5.80
CA VAL A 89 -6.33 -5.80 6.16
C VAL A 89 -7.69 -5.68 6.87
N LYS A 90 -8.60 -6.64 6.67
CA LYS A 90 -9.99 -6.55 7.13
C LYS A 90 -10.18 -6.31 8.63
N ASN A 91 -9.25 -6.80 9.46
CA ASN A 91 -9.31 -6.71 10.92
C ASN A 91 -8.80 -5.36 11.45
N MET A 92 -8.10 -4.57 10.64
CA MET A 92 -7.65 -3.22 11.01
C MET A 92 -8.75 -2.16 10.80
N LEU A 93 -9.73 -2.50 9.95
CA LEU A 93 -10.87 -1.66 9.61
C LEU A 93 -11.97 -1.82 10.68
N VAL A 94 -12.60 -0.71 11.03
CA VAL A 94 -13.70 -0.69 12.01
C VAL A 94 -14.93 -1.35 11.38
N GLU A 95 -15.70 -2.12 12.15
CA GLU A 95 -17.04 -2.56 11.73
C GLU A 95 -17.99 -1.37 11.79
N GLN A 96 -18.69 -1.09 10.68
CA GLN A 96 -19.70 -0.04 10.62
C GLN A 96 -21.05 -0.55 11.12
#